data_AF-A0A9Q8USX0-F1
#
_entry.id   AF-A0A9Q8USX0-F1
#
_cell.length_a   1.000
_cell.length_b   1.000
_cell.length_c   1.000
_cell.angle_alpha   90.00
_cell.angle_beta   90.00
_cell.angle_gamma   90.00
#
_symmetry.space_group_name_H-M   'P 1'
#
loop_
_entity.id
_entity.type
_entity.pdbx_description
1 polymer ?
#
loop_
_entity_poly.entity_id
_entity_poly.type
_entity_poly.pdbx_seq_one_letter_code
_entity_poly.pdbx_strand_id
1 'polypeptide(L)'
;MAASQSDTNPSAQPKSAAMDHPPATDGAKADSKASVLTLPRELRDIIYEYTFSGHEYSIHDKKRDHTTGLLRACQQLRAESITTYYKLTRFRCD
;
A
#
# COMPACT_ATOMS: atom_id res chain seq x y z
N MET A 1 -20.89 -0.47 57.82
CA MET A 1 -22.29 -0.53 57.35
C MET A 1 -22.28 -1.03 55.92
N ALA A 2 -23.11 -2.05 55.61
CA ALA A 2 -23.29 -2.80 54.36
C ALA A 2 -22.05 -3.62 53.89
N ALA A 3 -21.97 -4.96 53.88
CA ALA A 3 -22.89 -6.09 53.61
C ALA A 3 -23.18 -6.37 52.12
N SER A 4 -23.06 -7.68 51.79
CA SER A 4 -23.60 -8.43 50.62
C SER A 4 -22.65 -8.56 49.41
N GLN A 5 -22.09 -9.75 49.10
CA GLN A 5 -22.71 -10.96 48.47
C GLN A 5 -23.19 -10.63 47.03
N SER A 6 -23.00 -11.41 45.95
CA SER A 6 -23.05 -12.88 45.83
C SER A 6 -22.68 -13.35 44.39
N ASP A 7 -22.31 -14.64 44.31
CA ASP A 7 -22.61 -15.67 43.28
C ASP A 7 -22.05 -15.61 41.83
N THR A 8 -21.25 -16.60 41.36
CA THR A 8 -21.58 -17.96 40.82
C THR A 8 -22.64 -17.91 39.69
N ASN A 9 -22.55 -18.49 38.49
CA ASN A 9 -21.88 -19.66 37.89
C ASN A 9 -22.11 -19.61 36.32
N PRO A 10 -21.45 -20.42 35.46
CA PRO A 10 -21.58 -20.41 34.01
C PRO A 10 -22.73 -21.32 33.52
N SER A 11 -23.18 -21.14 32.28
CA SER A 11 -24.05 -22.13 31.63
C SER A 11 -23.85 -22.19 30.12
N ALA A 12 -23.84 -23.43 29.63
CA ALA A 12 -23.44 -23.88 28.31
C ALA A 12 -24.58 -23.84 27.27
N GLN A 13 -24.18 -24.02 26.00
CA GLN A 13 -24.94 -24.00 24.73
C GLN A 13 -26.14 -24.97 24.64
N PRO A 14 -26.98 -24.91 23.57
CA PRO A 14 -26.78 -25.85 22.45
C PRO A 14 -27.13 -25.36 21.03
N LYS A 15 -26.63 -26.15 20.06
CA LYS A 15 -26.73 -26.11 18.58
C LYS A 15 -28.16 -26.24 18.02
N SER A 16 -28.40 -25.64 16.84
CA SER A 16 -29.35 -26.08 15.79
C SER A 16 -28.86 -25.47 14.46
N ALA A 17 -28.14 -26.17 13.57
CA ALA A 17 -28.56 -27.19 12.61
C ALA A 17 -29.41 -26.66 11.44
N ALA A 18 -28.73 -26.57 10.28
CA ALA A 18 -29.18 -26.79 8.90
C ALA A 18 -30.23 -25.86 8.27
N MET A 19 -29.80 -25.09 7.27
CA MET A 19 -30.56 -24.94 6.03
C MET A 19 -29.59 -24.88 4.84
N ASP A 20 -29.77 -25.84 3.96
CA ASP A 20 -28.99 -26.16 2.76
C ASP A 20 -29.41 -25.23 1.61
N HIS A 21 -28.47 -24.48 1.02
CA HIS A 21 -28.56 -23.94 -0.35
C HIS A 21 -27.15 -23.60 -0.89
N PRO A 22 -26.67 -24.27 -1.95
CA PRO A 22 -25.74 -23.71 -2.93
C PRO A 22 -26.55 -23.09 -4.10
N PRO A 23 -25.95 -22.46 -5.14
CA PRO A 23 -24.62 -21.84 -5.28
C PRO A 23 -24.74 -20.37 -5.74
N ALA A 24 -23.88 -19.48 -5.25
CA ALA A 24 -23.57 -18.24 -5.97
C ALA A 24 -22.09 -18.27 -6.33
N THR A 25 -21.79 -18.94 -7.45
CA THR A 25 -20.67 -18.59 -8.30
C THR A 25 -20.87 -17.16 -8.78
N ASP A 26 -20.51 -16.18 -7.94
CA ASP A 26 -20.11 -14.88 -8.45
C ASP A 26 -18.70 -15.06 -8.98
N GLY A 27 -18.64 -15.44 -10.25
CA GLY A 27 -17.48 -15.20 -11.10
C GLY A 27 -17.29 -13.69 -11.23
N ALA A 28 -16.88 -13.05 -10.14
CA ALA A 28 -16.34 -11.72 -10.16
C ALA A 28 -15.05 -11.81 -10.98
N LYS A 29 -15.16 -11.61 -12.29
CA LYS A 29 -14.07 -11.04 -13.08
C LYS A 29 -13.77 -9.68 -12.46
N ALA A 30 -13.02 -9.69 -11.36
CA ALA A 30 -12.29 -8.51 -10.95
C ALA A 30 -11.30 -8.26 -12.09
N ASP A 31 -11.62 -7.28 -12.93
CA ASP A 31 -10.62 -6.60 -13.74
C ASP A 31 -9.57 -6.09 -12.75
N SER A 32 -8.60 -6.96 -12.49
CA SER A 32 -7.50 -6.75 -11.58
C SER A 32 -6.64 -5.71 -12.26
N LYS A 33 -6.97 -4.43 -12.08
CA LYS A 33 -6.19 -3.32 -12.59
C LYS A 33 -4.79 -3.51 -12.04
N ALA A 34 -3.88 -3.88 -12.93
CA ALA A 34 -2.48 -4.08 -12.58
C ALA A 34 -1.98 -2.79 -11.91
N SER A 35 -1.54 -2.91 -10.67
CA SER A 35 -1.07 -1.80 -9.87
C SER A 35 0.36 -2.08 -9.46
N VAL A 36 1.24 -1.07 -9.55
CA VAL A 36 2.62 -1.20 -9.06
C VAL A 36 2.64 -1.59 -7.57
N LEU A 37 1.62 -1.17 -6.82
CA LEU A 37 1.51 -1.47 -5.39
C LEU A 37 1.21 -2.94 -5.07
N THR A 38 0.72 -3.74 -6.03
CA THR A 38 0.51 -5.18 -5.82
C THR A 38 1.80 -5.98 -5.94
N LEU A 39 2.88 -5.39 -6.46
CA LEU A 39 4.19 -6.04 -6.53
C LEU A 39 4.81 -6.15 -5.14
N PRO A 40 5.63 -7.17 -4.86
CA PRO A 40 6.50 -7.18 -3.68
C PRO A 40 7.38 -5.94 -3.58
N ARG A 41 7.78 -5.61 -2.34
CA ARG A 41 8.55 -4.40 -2.07
C ARG A 41 9.89 -4.40 -2.83
N GLU A 42 10.58 -5.54 -2.90
CA GLU A 42 11.88 -5.62 -3.57
C GLU A 42 11.77 -5.30 -5.06
N LEU A 43 10.69 -5.73 -5.73
CA LEU A 43 10.47 -5.43 -7.14
C LEU A 43 10.17 -3.95 -7.36
N ARG A 44 9.44 -3.31 -6.45
CA ARG A 44 9.22 -1.87 -6.51
C ARG A 44 10.52 -1.08 -6.33
N ASP A 45 11.39 -1.53 -5.43
CA ASP A 45 12.68 -0.87 -5.20
C ASP A 45 13.58 -0.93 -6.46
N ILE A 46 13.58 -2.05 -7.19
CA ILE A 46 14.26 -2.18 -8.49
C ILE A 46 13.71 -1.17 -9.52
N ILE A 47 12.38 -1.02 -9.58
CA ILE A 47 11.74 -0.02 -10.45
C ILE A 47 12.17 1.39 -10.06
N TYR A 48 12.22 1.71 -8.77
CA TYR A 48 12.66 3.03 -8.29
C TYR A 48 14.11 3.32 -8.66
N GLU A 49 15.00 2.35 -8.44
CA GLU A 49 16.41 2.48 -8.78
C GLU A 49 16.60 2.73 -10.28
N TYR A 50 15.92 1.96 -11.13
CA TYR A 50 15.97 2.16 -12.57
C TYR A 50 15.37 3.51 -13.01
N THR A 51 14.28 3.93 -12.38
CA THR A 51 13.58 5.18 -12.74
C THR A 51 14.39 6.42 -12.38
N PHE A 52 15.26 6.37 -11.39
CA PHE A 52 16.06 7.53 -10.95
C PHE A 52 17.52 7.49 -11.37
N SER A 53 18.01 6.34 -11.84
CA SER A 53 19.39 6.19 -12.28
C SER A 53 19.68 7.05 -13.52
N GLY A 54 20.81 7.77 -13.49
CA GLY A 54 21.30 8.52 -14.64
C GLY A 54 20.55 9.82 -14.96
N HIS A 55 19.60 10.25 -14.11
CA HIS A 55 18.94 11.54 -14.27
C HIS A 55 19.77 12.68 -13.68
N GLU A 56 20.05 13.68 -14.53
CA GLU A 56 20.62 14.97 -14.10
C GLU A 56 19.59 16.07 -14.36
N TYR A 57 19.29 16.86 -13.32
CA TYR A 57 18.38 18.00 -13.39
C TYR A 57 19.15 19.30 -13.19
N SER A 58 18.91 20.28 -14.05
CA SER A 58 19.40 21.64 -13.85
C SER A 58 18.38 22.42 -13.03
N ILE A 59 18.80 22.96 -11.89
CA ILE A 59 17.91 23.68 -10.97
C ILE A 59 17.35 24.95 -11.60
N HIS A 60 18.04 25.51 -12.59
CA HIS A 60 17.65 26.73 -13.30
C HIS A 60 16.68 26.48 -14.46
N ASP A 61 16.46 25.23 -14.87
CA ASP A 61 15.54 24.88 -15.95
C ASP A 61 14.08 24.94 -15.47
N LYS A 62 13.53 26.16 -15.39
CA LYS A 62 12.14 26.41 -15.03
C LYS A 62 11.14 25.85 -16.05
N LYS A 63 11.58 25.38 -17.22
CA LYS A 63 10.69 24.91 -18.30
C LYS A 63 10.35 23.43 -18.18
N ARG A 64 11.04 22.67 -17.32
CA ARG A 64 10.78 21.25 -17.13
C ARG A 64 10.32 21.00 -15.71
N ASP A 65 9.06 20.57 -15.58
CA ASP A 65 8.61 19.90 -14.36
C ASP A 65 9.44 18.60 -14.22
N HIS A 66 10.53 18.66 -13.45
CA HIS A 66 11.36 17.50 -13.12
C HIS A 66 10.66 16.54 -12.15
N THR A 67 9.33 16.64 -12.03
CA THR A 67 8.55 15.77 -11.18
C THR A 67 8.52 14.37 -11.79
N THR A 68 9.40 13.50 -11.29
CA THR A 68 9.35 12.08 -11.58
C THR A 68 7.98 11.55 -11.16
N GLY A 69 7.24 10.98 -12.11
CA GLY A 69 5.83 10.62 -11.93
C GLY A 69 5.57 9.75 -10.68
N LEU A 70 6.55 8.94 -10.27
CA LEU A 70 6.51 8.15 -9.04
C LEU A 70 6.31 8.98 -7.77
N LEU A 71 6.94 10.15 -7.67
CA LEU A 71 6.81 11.02 -6.50
C LEU A 71 5.43 11.69 -6.41
N ARG A 72 4.68 11.71 -7.52
CA ARG A 72 3.34 12.33 -7.61
C ARG A 72 2.20 11.30 -7.67
N ALA A 73 2.50 10.04 -7.98
CA ALA A 73 1.48 9.02 -8.20
C ALA A 73 0.62 8.74 -6.96
N CYS A 74 1.24 8.44 -5.81
CA CYS A 74 0.53 8.30 -4.54
C CYS A 74 1.47 8.46 -3.34
N GLN A 75 0.90 8.58 -2.14
CA GLN A 75 1.66 8.77 -0.91
C GLN A 75 2.61 7.61 -0.62
N GLN A 76 2.20 6.36 -0.89
CA GLN A 76 3.03 5.19 -0.64
C GLN A 76 4.25 5.17 -1.56
N LEU A 77 4.06 5.28 -2.89
CA LEU A 77 5.18 5.30 -3.84
C LEU A 77 6.14 6.45 -3.53
N ARG A 78 5.62 7.63 -3.17
CA ARG A 78 6.44 8.76 -2.75
C ARG A 78 7.28 8.42 -1.51
N ALA A 79 6.66 7.89 -0.45
CA ALA A 79 7.36 7.57 0.78
C ALA A 79 8.45 6.51 0.58
N GLU A 80 8.21 5.53 -0.29
CA GLU A 80 9.18 4.47 -0.57
C GLU A 80 10.33 4.97 -1.47
N SER A 81 10.02 5.78 -2.47
CA SER A 81 10.95 6.14 -3.54
C SER A 81 11.75 7.43 -3.28
N ILE A 82 11.32 8.27 -2.33
CA ILE A 82 11.95 9.58 -2.05
C ILE A 82 13.43 9.48 -1.70
N THR A 83 13.82 8.48 -0.90
CA THR A 83 15.22 8.27 -0.52
C THR A 83 16.06 7.91 -1.74
N THR A 84 15.59 6.98 -2.55
CA THR A 84 16.27 6.55 -3.79
C THR A 84 16.36 7.69 -4.80
N TYR A 85 15.32 8.51 -4.90
CA TYR A 85 15.30 9.70 -5.76
C TYR A 85 16.46 10.64 -5.43
N TYR A 86 16.58 11.08 -4.17
CA TYR A 86 17.66 12.00 -3.78
C TYR A 86 19.05 11.35 -3.78
N LYS A 87 19.13 10.03 -3.66
CA LYS A 87 20.40 9.30 -3.69
C LYS A 87 20.97 9.16 -5.11
N LEU A 88 20.11 8.92 -6.11
CA LEU A 88 20.55 8.59 -7.48
C LEU A 88 20.46 9.78 -8.44
N THR A 89 19.57 10.72 -8.17
CA THR A 89 19.40 11.91 -8.99
C THR A 89 20.52 12.91 -8.72
N ARG A 90 21.10 13.48 -9.77
CA ARG A 90 22.06 14.58 -9.63
C ARG A 90 21.41 15.91 -9.96
N PHE A 91 21.70 16.92 -9.14
CA PHE A 91 21.24 18.28 -9.35
C PHE A 91 22.44 19.15 -9.70
N ARG A 92 22.35 19.90 -10.80
CA ARG A 92 23.37 20.86 -11.24
C ARG A 92 22.84 22.29 -11.10
N CYS A 93 23.73 23.18 -10.65
CA CYS A 93 23.55 24.62 -10.72
C CYS A 93 24.50 25.12 -11.81
N ASP A 94 23.97 25.33 -13.02
CA ASP A 94 24.69 25.98 -14.11
C ASP A 94 24.34 27.47 -14.18
#